data_AF-A0A1S2W8Y0-F1
#
_entry.id   AF-A0A1S2W8Y0-F1
#
_cell.length_a   1.000
_cell.length_b   1.000
_cell.length_c   1.000
_cell.angle_alpha   90.00
_cell.angle_beta   90.00
_cell.angle_gamma   90.00
#
_symmetry.space_group_name_H-M   'P 1'
#
loop_
_entity.id
_entity.type
_entity.pdbx_description
1 polymer ?
#
loop_
_entity_poly.entity_id
_entity_poly.type
_entity_poly.pdbx_seq_one_letter_code
_entity_poly.pdbx_strand_id
1 'polypeptide(L)'
;MNKPNKAPNNKEFPLTRETWRYIKRRQKELDDAFLSKAKWLPNDNARLSALLIERGELINEFPETFKWWKHKADDRARIIDEYIDLLHFLAGMDGMPAALFTMDGGYSRIMFEAETDKWRRLSNDYVLEQLLDYSPNREYPVQSACKVVALATHIMGRLGFTDGDILVAYDAKNAENFKRIAEGY
;
A
#
# COMPACT_ATOMS: atom_id res chain seq x y z
N MET A 1 -1.45 27.81 19.46
CA MET A 1 -0.34 27.24 18.65
C MET A 1 -0.16 25.79 19.06
N ASN A 2 -0.76 24.86 18.32
CA ASN A 2 -0.54 23.42 18.54
C ASN A 2 0.87 23.07 18.04
N LYS A 3 1.68 22.47 18.92
CA LYS A 3 3.00 21.95 18.55
C LYS A 3 2.81 20.83 17.53
N PRO A 4 3.67 20.70 16.49
CA PRO A 4 3.61 19.56 15.60
C PRO A 4 3.89 18.30 16.42
N ASN A 5 2.95 17.36 16.35
CA ASN A 5 3.06 16.05 16.96
C ASN A 5 4.30 15.37 16.34
N LYS A 6 5.42 15.31 17.07
CA LYS A 6 6.62 14.65 16.58
C LYS A 6 6.29 13.16 16.46
N ALA A 7 6.16 12.69 15.23
CA ALA A 7 5.96 11.27 14.93
C ALA A 7 7.00 10.44 15.69
N PRO A 8 6.61 9.32 16.33
CA PRO A 8 7.53 8.47 17.04
C PRO A 8 8.63 7.98 16.09
N ASN A 9 9.84 7.93 16.64
CA ASN A 9 11.08 7.63 15.95
C ASN A 9 11.21 6.12 15.68
N ASN A 10 10.19 5.50 15.06
CA ASN A 10 10.19 4.07 14.81
C ASN A 10 11.20 3.77 13.70
N LYS A 11 12.26 3.04 14.06
CA LYS A 11 13.48 2.88 13.26
C LYS A 11 13.35 1.83 12.16
N GLU A 12 12.25 1.09 12.12
CA GLU A 12 12.09 -0.05 11.22
C GLU A 12 11.08 0.24 10.11
N PHE A 13 11.46 -0.11 8.89
CA PHE A 13 10.57 -0.09 7.74
C PHE A 13 9.45 -1.12 7.99
N PRO A 14 8.17 -0.73 7.89
CA PRO A 14 7.08 -1.55 8.42
C PRO A 14 6.70 -2.72 7.49
N LEU A 15 7.42 -2.96 6.40
CA LEU A 15 7.17 -4.09 5.49
C LEU A 15 8.47 -4.82 5.18
N THR A 16 8.70 -5.96 5.81
CA THR A 16 9.92 -6.74 5.63
C THR A 16 9.90 -7.48 4.29
N ARG A 17 11.10 -7.91 3.86
CA ARG A 17 11.26 -8.76 2.68
C ARG A 17 10.56 -10.11 2.83
N GLU A 18 10.53 -10.65 4.05
CA GLU A 18 9.91 -11.93 4.35
C GLU A 18 8.39 -11.81 4.21
N THR A 19 7.79 -10.80 4.83
CA THR A 19 6.36 -10.50 4.73
C THR A 19 5.95 -10.22 3.29
N TRP A 20 6.72 -9.45 2.52
CA TRP A 20 6.40 -9.25 1.11
C TRP A 20 6.42 -10.55 0.28
N ARG A 21 7.40 -11.43 0.49
CA ARG A 21 7.44 -12.74 -0.19
C ARG A 21 6.25 -13.61 0.19
N TYR A 22 5.85 -13.58 1.47
CA TYR A 22 4.65 -14.24 1.95
C TYR A 22 3.40 -13.71 1.23
N ILE A 23 3.23 -12.39 1.19
CA ILE A 23 2.14 -11.70 0.47
C ILE A 23 2.10 -12.10 -0.99
N LYS A 24 3.22 -12.09 -1.72
CA LYS A 24 3.27 -12.48 -3.14
C LYS A 24 2.80 -13.91 -3.38
N ARG A 25 3.18 -14.85 -2.50
CA ARG A 25 2.76 -16.25 -2.61
C ARG A 25 1.26 -16.39 -2.36
N ARG A 26 0.77 -15.79 -1.28
CA ARG A 26 -0.66 -15.81 -0.92
C ARG A 26 -1.53 -15.09 -1.94
N GLN A 27 -1.02 -14.00 -2.53
CA GLN A 27 -1.71 -13.29 -3.59
C GLN A 27 -1.84 -14.15 -4.83
N LYS A 28 -0.81 -14.91 -5.19
CA LYS A 28 -0.91 -15.83 -6.32
C LYS A 28 -2.04 -16.84 -6.13
N GLU A 29 -2.15 -17.41 -4.93
CA GLU A 29 -3.23 -18.37 -4.61
C GLU A 29 -4.62 -17.70 -4.69
N LEU A 30 -4.75 -16.46 -4.22
CA LEU A 30 -5.98 -15.68 -4.30
C LEU A 30 -6.33 -15.30 -5.74
N ASP A 31 -5.36 -14.84 -6.52
CA ASP A 31 -5.51 -14.53 -7.94
C ASP A 31 -5.91 -15.78 -8.72
N ASP A 32 -5.25 -16.92 -8.51
CA ASP A 32 -5.61 -18.19 -9.15
C ASP A 32 -7.08 -18.56 -8.86
N ALA A 33 -7.57 -18.31 -7.64
CA ALA A 33 -8.97 -18.51 -7.26
C ALA A 33 -9.94 -17.54 -7.97
N PHE A 34 -9.64 -16.23 -8.01
CA PHE A 34 -10.47 -15.25 -8.73
C PHE A 34 -10.47 -15.50 -10.24
N LEU A 35 -9.30 -15.72 -10.83
CA LEU A 35 -9.11 -15.84 -12.27
C LEU A 35 -9.74 -17.12 -12.83
N SER A 36 -9.84 -18.18 -12.02
CA SER A 36 -10.59 -19.39 -12.38
C SER A 36 -12.08 -19.12 -12.69
N LYS A 37 -12.64 -18.02 -12.17
CA LYS A 37 -14.03 -17.59 -12.36
C LYS A 37 -14.16 -16.30 -13.18
N ALA A 38 -13.05 -15.68 -13.58
CA ALA A 38 -13.06 -14.34 -14.16
C ALA A 38 -13.52 -14.34 -15.62
N LYS A 39 -14.30 -13.31 -16.00
CA LYS A 39 -14.73 -13.09 -17.40
C LYS A 39 -13.58 -12.59 -18.30
N TRP A 40 -12.53 -12.04 -17.71
CA TRP A 40 -11.36 -11.52 -18.40
C TRP A 40 -10.15 -11.51 -17.46
N LEU A 41 -8.95 -11.57 -18.04
CA LEU A 41 -7.69 -11.54 -17.28
C LEU A 41 -7.19 -10.09 -17.17
N PRO A 42 -6.97 -9.57 -15.95
CA PRO A 42 -6.48 -8.21 -15.76
C PRO A 42 -5.01 -8.10 -16.15
N ASN A 43 -4.67 -7.08 -16.94
CA ASN A 43 -3.27 -6.67 -17.16
C ASN A 43 -2.81 -5.69 -16.07
N ASP A 44 -1.53 -5.34 -16.06
CA ASP A 44 -0.97 -4.43 -15.06
C ASP A 44 -1.61 -3.03 -15.07
N ASN A 45 -2.10 -2.55 -16.22
CA ASN A 45 -2.81 -1.28 -16.29
C ASN A 45 -4.18 -1.34 -15.61
N ALA A 46 -4.89 -2.46 -15.71
CA ALA A 46 -6.12 -2.70 -14.98
C ALA A 46 -5.89 -2.75 -13.47
N ARG A 47 -4.87 -3.50 -13.04
CA ARG A 47 -4.49 -3.56 -11.62
C ARG A 47 -4.02 -2.21 -11.10
N LEU A 48 -3.30 -1.42 -11.91
CA LEU A 48 -2.92 -0.05 -11.56
C LEU A 48 -4.16 0.82 -11.38
N SER A 49 -5.16 0.71 -12.26
CA SER A 49 -6.42 1.45 -12.08
C SER A 49 -7.10 1.11 -10.76
N ALA A 50 -7.20 -0.18 -10.41
CA ALA A 50 -7.77 -0.61 -9.14
C ALA A 50 -6.95 -0.08 -7.94
N LEU A 51 -5.62 -0.22 -7.99
CA LEU A 51 -4.72 0.32 -6.97
C LEU A 51 -4.87 1.84 -6.77
N LEU A 52 -5.11 2.60 -7.84
CA LEU A 52 -5.32 4.06 -7.74
C LEU A 52 -6.69 4.43 -7.17
N ILE A 53 -7.70 3.56 -7.31
CA ILE A 53 -8.99 3.70 -6.63
C ILE A 53 -8.77 3.48 -5.14
N GLU A 54 -8.15 2.37 -4.74
CA GLU A 54 -7.83 2.08 -3.34
C GLU A 54 -6.90 3.11 -2.70
N ARG A 55 -6.01 3.73 -3.48
CA ARG A 55 -5.20 4.87 -3.01
C ARG A 55 -6.10 6.02 -2.56
N GLY A 56 -7.16 6.29 -3.30
CA GLY A 56 -8.17 7.28 -2.94
C GLY A 56 -8.93 6.88 -1.67
N GLU A 57 -9.27 5.60 -1.52
CA GLU A 57 -9.92 5.07 -0.32
C GLU A 57 -9.03 5.21 0.92
N LEU A 58 -7.75 4.83 0.81
CA LEU A 58 -6.74 5.05 1.84
C LEU A 58 -6.64 6.53 2.23
N ILE A 59 -6.49 7.44 1.26
CA ILE A 59 -6.43 8.88 1.53
C ILE A 59 -7.70 9.35 2.26
N ASN A 60 -8.86 8.81 1.90
CA ASN A 60 -10.15 9.18 2.47
C ASN A 60 -10.28 8.81 3.96
N GLU A 61 -9.46 7.89 4.47
CA GLU A 61 -9.37 7.53 5.90
C GLU A 61 -8.44 8.44 6.72
N PHE A 62 -7.97 9.55 6.11
CA PHE A 62 -7.35 10.70 6.79
C PHE A 62 -8.22 11.98 6.82
N PRO A 63 -9.44 11.95 7.40
CA PRO A 63 -10.30 13.14 7.51
C PRO A 63 -9.62 14.38 8.09
N GLU A 64 -8.72 14.22 9.08
CA GLU A 64 -8.10 15.35 9.77
C GLU A 64 -7.16 16.15 8.85
N THR A 65 -6.75 15.56 7.72
CA THR A 65 -5.86 16.20 6.74
C THR A 65 -6.61 17.14 5.80
N PHE A 66 -7.82 16.79 5.34
CA PHE A 66 -8.49 17.55 4.26
C PHE A 66 -10.00 17.77 4.42
N LYS A 67 -10.70 17.03 5.28
CA LYS A 67 -12.17 17.13 5.43
C LYS A 67 -12.56 18.28 6.37
N TRP A 68 -12.22 19.51 5.98
CA TRP A 68 -12.49 20.72 6.78
C TRP A 68 -13.98 20.96 7.10
N TRP A 69 -14.90 20.32 6.36
CA TRP A 69 -16.34 20.38 6.58
C TRP A 69 -16.89 19.28 7.53
N LYS A 70 -16.04 18.39 8.06
CA LYS A 70 -16.44 17.28 8.93
C LYS A 70 -15.44 17.04 10.05
N HIS A 71 -15.89 17.08 11.30
CA HIS A 71 -15.06 16.73 12.48
C HIS A 71 -15.05 15.21 12.72
N LYS A 72 -14.37 14.46 11.85
CA LYS A 72 -14.08 13.03 12.03
C LYS A 72 -12.57 12.87 12.29
N ALA A 73 -12.18 11.99 13.21
CA ALA A 73 -10.78 11.61 13.41
C ALA A 73 -10.32 10.60 12.36
N ASP A 74 -9.01 10.47 12.18
CA ASP A 74 -8.39 9.44 11.35
C ASP A 74 -8.74 8.02 11.86
N ASP A 75 -9.13 7.14 10.95
CA ASP A 75 -9.58 5.79 11.29
C ASP A 75 -8.46 4.78 11.06
N ARG A 76 -7.63 4.58 12.10
CA ARG A 76 -6.45 3.70 12.02
C ARG A 76 -6.77 2.28 11.57
N ALA A 77 -7.92 1.73 11.95
CA ALA A 77 -8.32 0.38 11.57
C ALA A 77 -8.61 0.30 10.07
N ARG A 78 -9.31 1.31 9.53
CA ARG A 78 -9.59 1.43 8.10
C ARG A 78 -8.33 1.77 7.30
N ILE A 79 -7.44 2.61 7.83
CA ILE A 79 -6.17 2.97 7.17
C ILE A 79 -5.33 1.73 6.83
N ILE A 80 -5.13 0.81 7.79
CA ILE A 80 -4.35 -0.40 7.51
C ILE A 80 -5.10 -1.32 6.55
N ASP A 81 -6.43 -1.42 6.67
CA ASP A 81 -7.29 -2.20 5.78
C ASP A 81 -7.16 -1.76 4.31
N GLU A 82 -7.31 -0.45 4.03
CA GLU A 82 -7.17 0.09 2.66
C GLU A 82 -5.71 0.04 2.16
N TYR A 83 -4.72 0.12 3.06
CA TYR A 83 -3.31 -0.10 2.70
C TYR A 83 -3.06 -1.54 2.24
N ILE A 84 -3.70 -2.53 2.86
CA ILE A 84 -3.60 -3.93 2.45
C ILE A 84 -4.17 -4.14 1.04
N ASP A 85 -5.23 -3.42 0.66
CA ASP A 85 -5.76 -3.50 -0.72
C ASP A 85 -4.75 -3.00 -1.76
N LEU A 86 -3.96 -1.97 -1.44
CA LEU A 86 -2.83 -1.56 -2.30
C LEU A 86 -1.80 -2.69 -2.47
N LEU A 87 -1.48 -3.42 -1.38
CA LEU A 87 -0.56 -4.54 -1.42
C LEU A 87 -1.10 -5.69 -2.26
N HIS A 88 -2.40 -6.01 -2.17
CA HIS A 88 -3.06 -7.01 -3.01
C HIS A 88 -2.88 -6.70 -4.50
N PHE A 89 -3.20 -5.48 -4.94
CA PHE A 89 -3.09 -5.11 -6.35
C PHE A 89 -1.66 -5.07 -6.86
N LEU A 90 -0.73 -4.53 -6.06
CA LEU A 90 0.69 -4.53 -6.42
C LEU A 90 1.23 -5.97 -6.51
N ALA A 91 0.88 -6.83 -5.55
CA ALA A 91 1.35 -8.20 -5.49
C ALA A 91 0.85 -9.05 -6.67
N GLY A 92 -0.27 -8.71 -7.29
CA GLY A 92 -0.81 -9.43 -8.44
C GLY A 92 -0.27 -8.99 -9.81
N MET A 93 0.58 -7.96 -9.90
CA MET A 93 1.12 -7.50 -11.19
C MET A 93 2.21 -8.43 -11.76
N ASP A 94 2.09 -8.74 -13.06
CA ASP A 94 2.93 -9.65 -13.84
C ASP A 94 3.99 -8.86 -14.62
N GLY A 95 4.88 -8.25 -13.87
CA GLY A 95 5.89 -7.38 -14.45
C GLY A 95 6.81 -6.78 -13.41
N MET A 96 6.89 -7.40 -12.23
CA MET A 96 7.94 -7.06 -11.27
C MET A 96 9.23 -7.68 -11.77
N PRO A 97 10.21 -6.90 -12.32
CA PRO A 97 11.52 -7.43 -12.57
C PRO A 97 11.99 -8.21 -11.36
N ALA A 98 12.50 -9.42 -11.60
CA ALA A 98 13.29 -10.12 -10.58
C ALA A 98 14.34 -9.15 -10.02
N ALA A 99 14.91 -8.27 -10.85
CA ALA A 99 15.80 -7.15 -10.49
C ALA A 99 15.27 -6.14 -9.45
N LEU A 100 13.94 -5.95 -9.31
CA LEU A 100 13.37 -5.09 -8.24
C LEU A 100 13.48 -5.75 -6.85
N PHE A 101 13.73 -7.08 -6.79
CA PHE A 101 13.88 -7.87 -5.55
C PHE A 101 15.13 -8.78 -5.46
N THR A 102 15.89 -8.99 -6.55
CA THR A 102 17.15 -9.76 -6.57
C THR A 102 18.31 -8.98 -5.98
N MET A 103 18.13 -7.68 -5.73
CA MET A 103 18.84 -7.00 -4.65
C MET A 103 17.90 -6.89 -3.45
N ASP A 104 18.29 -7.50 -2.33
CA ASP A 104 17.67 -7.41 -1.00
C ASP A 104 16.64 -6.27 -0.79
N GLY A 105 15.35 -6.53 -1.02
CA GLY A 105 14.26 -5.56 -0.76
C GLY A 105 14.40 -4.22 -1.49
N GLY A 106 15.17 -4.20 -2.57
CA GLY A 106 15.90 -3.02 -3.03
C GLY A 106 15.06 -1.90 -3.58
N TYR A 107 13.93 -2.06 -4.28
CA TYR A 107 13.33 -0.86 -4.89
C TYR A 107 12.47 -0.05 -3.94
N SER A 108 11.63 -0.70 -3.12
CA SER A 108 10.96 0.01 -2.02
C SER A 108 12.02 0.54 -1.07
N ARG A 109 13.07 -0.23 -0.74
CA ARG A 109 14.13 0.18 0.18
C ARG A 109 15.13 1.20 -0.39
N ILE A 110 15.41 1.26 -1.68
CA ILE A 110 16.34 2.22 -2.32
C ILE A 110 15.61 3.52 -2.64
N MET A 111 14.35 3.48 -3.12
CA MET A 111 13.49 4.67 -3.13
C MET A 111 13.20 5.14 -1.70
N PHE A 112 12.97 4.23 -0.76
CA PHE A 112 12.86 4.56 0.65
C PHE A 112 14.19 5.13 1.17
N GLU A 113 15.35 4.51 1.04
CA GLU A 113 16.62 4.99 1.61
C GLU A 113 17.15 6.27 0.93
N ALA A 114 17.06 6.40 -0.40
CA ALA A 114 17.50 7.62 -1.12
C ALA A 114 16.58 8.83 -0.84
N GLU A 115 15.33 8.57 -0.46
CA GLU A 115 14.30 9.60 -0.33
C GLU A 115 13.83 9.74 1.14
N THR A 116 14.14 8.79 2.03
CA THR A 116 13.71 8.75 3.45
C THR A 116 14.30 9.85 4.27
N ASP A 117 15.53 10.28 4.03
CA ASP A 117 16.06 11.43 4.76
C ASP A 117 15.36 12.74 4.38
N LYS A 118 14.79 12.80 3.17
CA LYS A 118 13.90 13.88 2.72
C LYS A 118 12.50 13.68 3.32
N TRP A 119 11.88 12.52 3.15
CA TRP A 119 10.53 12.19 3.63
C TRP A 119 10.40 12.15 5.16
N ARG A 120 11.47 11.82 5.89
CA ARG A 120 11.50 11.81 7.36
C ARG A 120 11.31 13.21 7.95
N ARG A 121 11.65 14.27 7.22
CA ARG A 121 11.53 15.66 7.70
C ARG A 121 10.19 16.31 7.37
N LEU A 122 9.38 15.68 6.54
CA LEU A 122 8.13 16.24 6.03
C LEU A 122 6.97 15.96 6.99
N SER A 123 5.87 16.73 6.96
CA SER A 123 4.67 16.42 7.76
C SER A 123 3.95 15.19 7.18
N ASN A 124 3.05 14.57 7.96
CA ASN A 124 2.18 13.50 7.42
C ASN A 124 1.32 14.04 6.28
N ASP A 125 0.80 15.26 6.45
CA ASP A 125 0.02 15.98 5.43
C ASP A 125 0.78 16.10 4.11
N TYR A 126 2.07 16.46 4.14
CA TYR A 126 2.87 16.58 2.92
C TYR A 126 3.08 15.23 2.22
N VAL A 127 3.27 14.14 2.97
CA VAL A 127 3.39 12.81 2.35
C VAL A 127 2.07 12.38 1.73
N LEU A 128 0.94 12.70 2.37
CA LEU A 128 -0.41 12.47 1.82
C LEU A 128 -0.68 13.31 0.57
N GLU A 129 -0.29 14.58 0.55
CA GLU A 129 -0.33 15.45 -0.64
C GLU A 129 0.47 14.83 -1.79
N GLN A 130 1.65 14.28 -1.52
CA GLN A 130 2.47 13.64 -2.56
C GLN A 130 1.85 12.35 -3.08
N LEU A 131 1.13 11.60 -2.23
CA LEU A 131 0.36 10.44 -2.66
C LEU A 131 -0.81 10.84 -3.57
N LEU A 132 -1.45 11.97 -3.25
CA LEU A 132 -2.57 12.56 -4.00
C LEU A 132 -2.11 13.12 -5.36
N ASP A 133 -1.06 13.93 -5.37
CA ASP A 133 -0.54 14.64 -6.54
C ASP A 133 0.23 13.73 -7.51
N TYR A 134 0.60 12.53 -7.06
CA TYR A 134 1.35 11.61 -7.91
C TYR A 134 0.53 11.18 -9.13
N SER A 135 0.99 11.60 -10.30
CA SER A 135 0.49 11.18 -11.61
C SER A 135 1.21 9.91 -12.07
N PRO A 136 0.51 8.76 -12.16
CA PRO A 136 1.11 7.48 -12.53
C PRO A 136 1.36 7.41 -14.04
N ASN A 137 2.51 6.84 -14.42
CA ASN A 137 2.86 6.61 -15.82
C ASN A 137 2.32 5.24 -16.28
N ARG A 138 1.35 5.25 -17.19
CA ARG A 138 0.68 4.05 -17.74
C ARG A 138 1.56 3.19 -18.66
N GLU A 139 2.66 3.75 -19.16
CA GLU A 139 3.70 3.00 -19.88
C GLU A 139 4.51 2.11 -18.92
N TYR A 140 4.59 2.52 -17.65
CA TYR A 140 5.34 1.84 -16.58
C TYR A 140 4.43 1.57 -15.38
N PRO A 141 3.39 0.71 -15.52
CA PRO A 141 2.34 0.58 -14.52
C PRO A 141 2.85 0.00 -13.20
N VAL A 142 3.77 -0.98 -13.26
CA VAL A 142 4.37 -1.61 -12.08
C VAL A 142 5.21 -0.61 -11.29
N GLN A 143 6.05 0.18 -11.97
CA GLN A 143 6.87 1.20 -11.34
C GLN A 143 6.00 2.27 -10.68
N SER A 144 4.91 2.65 -11.33
CA SER A 144 3.94 3.60 -10.78
C SER A 144 3.24 3.05 -9.53
N ALA A 145 2.80 1.80 -9.57
CA ALA A 145 2.22 1.10 -8.43
C ALA A 145 3.21 0.99 -7.27
N CYS A 146 4.47 0.62 -7.55
CA CYS A 146 5.54 0.58 -6.55
C CYS A 146 5.74 1.93 -5.85
N LYS A 147 5.68 3.04 -6.59
CA LYS A 147 5.82 4.39 -6.00
C LYS A 147 4.66 4.74 -5.07
N VAL A 148 3.42 4.45 -5.48
CA VAL A 148 2.23 4.64 -4.63
C VAL A 148 2.35 3.84 -3.33
N VAL A 149 2.66 2.56 -3.44
CA VAL A 149 2.78 1.67 -2.27
C VAL A 149 3.96 2.08 -1.40
N ALA A 150 5.09 2.53 -1.95
CA ALA A 150 6.23 3.02 -1.17
C ALA A 150 5.86 4.25 -0.34
N LEU A 151 5.16 5.22 -0.93
CA LEU A 151 4.66 6.40 -0.21
C LEU A 151 3.65 6.02 0.89
N ALA A 152 2.71 5.12 0.59
CA ALA A 152 1.76 4.61 1.57
C ALA A 152 2.44 3.86 2.73
N THR A 153 3.46 3.05 2.42
CA THR A 153 4.26 2.31 3.42
C THR A 153 5.02 3.27 4.35
N HIS A 154 5.50 4.41 3.83
CA HIS A 154 6.13 5.45 4.66
C HIS A 154 5.11 6.08 5.64
N ILE A 155 3.88 6.31 5.19
CA ILE A 155 2.79 6.76 6.07
C ILE A 155 2.53 5.70 7.15
N MET A 156 2.46 4.42 6.79
CA MET A 156 2.22 3.34 7.76
C MET A 156 3.28 3.33 8.86
N GLY A 157 4.56 3.44 8.50
CA GLY A 157 5.67 3.47 9.46
C GLY A 157 5.60 4.67 10.41
N ARG A 158 5.18 5.83 9.89
CA ARG A 158 4.99 7.07 10.70
C ARG A 158 3.82 7.00 11.65
N LEU A 159 2.78 6.26 11.27
CA LEU A 159 1.66 5.94 12.15
C LEU A 159 2.03 4.87 13.19
N GLY A 160 3.22 4.29 13.11
CA GLY A 160 3.72 3.29 14.05
C GLY A 160 3.23 1.87 13.78
N PHE A 161 2.65 1.60 12.59
CA PHE A 161 2.39 0.21 12.19
C PHE A 161 3.70 -0.53 12.02
N THR A 162 3.70 -1.79 12.41
CA THR A 162 4.83 -2.71 12.33
C THR A 162 4.62 -3.73 11.22
N ASP A 163 5.67 -4.48 10.90
CA ASP A 163 5.58 -5.62 9.98
C ASP A 163 4.57 -6.68 10.45
N GLY A 164 4.50 -6.89 11.78
CA GLY A 164 3.52 -7.79 12.37
C GLY A 164 2.08 -7.31 12.17
N ASP A 165 1.82 -6.00 12.32
CA ASP A 165 0.49 -5.44 12.08
C ASP A 165 0.07 -5.63 10.62
N ILE A 166 0.98 -5.37 9.67
CA ILE A 166 0.73 -5.54 8.24
C ILE A 166 0.49 -7.00 7.88
N LEU A 167 1.27 -7.93 8.43
CA LEU A 167 1.06 -9.36 8.18
C LEU A 167 -0.31 -9.82 8.70
N VAL A 168 -0.68 -9.42 9.93
CA VAL A 168 -1.98 -9.77 10.52
C VAL A 168 -3.14 -9.20 9.71
N ALA A 169 -3.07 -7.92 9.31
CA ALA A 169 -4.10 -7.30 8.50
C ALA A 169 -4.20 -7.93 7.11
N TYR A 170 -3.06 -8.28 6.49
CA TYR A 170 -3.05 -8.98 5.21
C TYR A 170 -3.74 -10.33 5.28
N ASP A 171 -3.43 -11.16 6.28
CA ASP A 171 -4.06 -12.47 6.43
C ASP A 171 -5.58 -12.36 6.66
N ALA A 172 -6.01 -11.38 7.45
CA ALA A 172 -7.43 -11.10 7.66
C ALA A 172 -8.15 -10.72 6.36
N LYS A 173 -7.61 -9.76 5.59
CA LYS A 173 -8.19 -9.34 4.31
C LYS A 173 -8.17 -10.46 3.27
N ASN A 174 -7.07 -11.20 3.20
CA ASN A 174 -6.92 -12.33 2.28
C ASN A 174 -7.96 -13.42 2.56
N ALA A 175 -8.19 -13.76 3.83
CA ALA A 175 -9.24 -14.70 4.24
C ALA A 175 -10.64 -14.19 3.90
N GLU A 176 -10.93 -12.89 4.11
CA GLU A 176 -12.19 -12.28 3.70
C GLU A 176 -12.39 -12.37 2.18
N ASN A 177 -11.35 -12.10 1.39
CA ASN A 177 -11.43 -12.20 -0.07
C ASN A 177 -11.69 -13.64 -0.54
N PHE A 178 -11.07 -14.66 0.08
CA PHE A 178 -11.43 -16.06 -0.19
C PHE A 178 -12.88 -16.37 0.18
N LYS A 179 -13.39 -15.82 1.30
CA LYS A 179 -14.80 -15.96 1.68
C LYS A 179 -15.73 -15.32 0.64
N ARG A 180 -15.42 -14.13 0.14
CA ARG A 180 -16.17 -13.46 -0.94
C ARG A 180 -16.25 -14.33 -2.20
N ILE A 181 -15.14 -14.97 -2.60
CA ILE A 181 -15.12 -15.93 -3.73
C ILE A 181 -16.03 -17.14 -3.47
N ALA A 182 -16.04 -17.66 -2.25
CA ALA A 182 -16.87 -18.81 -1.87
C ALA A 182 -18.37 -18.48 -1.85
N GLU A 183 -18.72 -17.24 -1.48
CA GLU A 183 -20.09 -16.72 -1.44
C GLU A 183 -20.62 -16.26 -2.82
N GLY A 184 -19.78 -16.30 -3.86
CA GLY A 184 -20.20 -16.05 -5.25
C GLY A 184 -20.13 -14.58 -5.69
N TYR A 185 -19.27 -13.79 -5.05
CA TYR A 185 -18.87 -12.48 -5.55
C TYR A 185 -18.25 -12.55 -6.95
#